data_AF-A0A917PYS8-F1
#
_entry.id   AF-A0A917PYS8-F1
#
_cell.length_a   1.000
_cell.length_b   1.000
_cell.length_c   1.000
_cell.angle_alpha   90.00
_cell.angle_beta   90.00
_cell.angle_gamma   90.00
#
_symmetry.space_group_name_H-M   'P 1'
#
loop_
_entity.id
_entity.type
_entity.pdbx_description
1 polymer ?
#
loop_
_entity_poly.entity_id
_entity_poly.type
_entity_poly.pdbx_seq_one_letter_code
_entity_poly.pdbx_strand_id
1 'polypeptide(L)' 'MRGTAGNVFGRLEGKQNGFPSIMSGSHLDSVPNGGHFDGVLGVLSALEVVEAWNESEFQPNKTSK' A
#
# COMPACT_ATOMS: atom_id res chain seq x y z
N MET A 1 -6.78 -4.04 -7.48
CA MET A 1 -7.51 -3.30 -8.54
C MET A 1 -6.52 -2.51 -9.38
N ARG A 2 -6.76 -2.31 -10.69
CA ARG A 2 -5.88 -1.53 -11.57
C ARG A 2 -6.62 -0.32 -12.14
N GLY A 3 -6.05 0.87 -11.98
CA GLY A 3 -6.59 2.11 -12.54
C GLY A 3 -6.33 2.23 -14.05
N THR A 4 -7.05 3.13 -14.71
CA THR A 4 -6.94 3.37 -16.17
C THR A 4 -5.54 3.83 -16.60
N ALA A 5 -4.82 4.54 -15.72
CA ALA A 5 -3.43 4.96 -15.92
C ALA A 5 -2.39 3.90 -15.52
N GLY A 6 -2.79 2.67 -15.17
CA GLY A 6 -1.88 1.58 -14.85
C GLY A 6 -1.52 1.41 -13.37
N ASN A 7 -1.91 2.35 -12.50
CA ASN A 7 -1.71 2.26 -11.04
C ASN A 7 -2.35 0.98 -10.47
N VAL A 8 -1.62 0.30 -9.59
CA VAL A 8 -2.09 -0.89 -8.89
C VAL A 8 -2.40 -0.53 -7.45
N PHE A 9 -3.58 -0.94 -6.97
CA PHE A 9 -4.04 -0.66 -5.62
C PHE A 9 -4.35 -1.95 -4.86
N GLY A 10 -3.80 -2.04 -3.65
CA GLY A 10 -4.29 -2.92 -2.59
C GLY A 10 -5.49 -2.29 -1.88
N ARG A 11 -6.25 -3.08 -1.12
CA ARG A 11 -7.32 -2.55 -0.28
C ARG A 11 -7.56 -3.47 0.90
N LEU A 12 -7.45 -2.93 2.11
CA LEU A 12 -7.81 -3.59 3.36
C LEU A 12 -9.00 -2.84 3.99
N GLU A 13 -10.12 -3.53 4.19
CA GLU A 13 -11.30 -2.88 4.77
C GLU A 13 -11.10 -2.55 6.25
N GLY A 14 -11.41 -1.30 6.59
CA GLY A 14 -11.41 -0.83 7.97
C GLY A 14 -12.74 -1.12 8.67
N LYS A 15 -12.77 -0.87 9.98
CA LYS A 15 -13.98 -1.08 10.82
C LYS A 15 -15.12 -0.13 10.50
N GLN A 16 -14.83 1.07 9.99
CA GLN A 16 -15.81 2.12 9.77
C GLN A 16 -15.97 2.42 8.28
N ASN A 17 -17.23 2.34 7.82
CA ASN A 17 -17.61 2.71 6.46
C ASN A 17 -17.82 4.22 6.32
N GLY A 18 -17.71 4.72 5.09
CA GLY A 18 -18.03 6.11 4.76
C GLY A 18 -16.90 7.12 4.98
N PHE A 19 -15.75 6.69 5.50
CA PHE A 19 -14.56 7.54 5.62
C PHE A 19 -13.64 7.40 4.40
N PRO A 20 -12.92 8.48 4.02
CA PRO A 20 -11.85 8.38 3.03
C PRO A 20 -10.79 7.36 3.46
N SER A 21 -10.24 6.64 2.48
CA SER A 21 -9.16 5.70 2.72
C SER A 21 -7.85 6.39 3.07
N ILE A 22 -7.04 5.78 3.92
CA ILE A 22 -5.63 6.13 4.08
C ILE A 22 -4.82 5.39 3.02
N MET A 23 -3.91 6.07 2.33
CA MET A 23 -3.12 5.48 1.25
C MET A 23 -1.64 5.48 1.57
N SER A 24 -0.96 4.36 1.32
CA SER A 24 0.50 4.24 1.42
C SER A 24 1.04 3.41 0.26
N GLY A 25 2.19 3.81 -0.26
CA GLY A 25 2.83 3.15 -1.39
C GLY A 25 3.88 4.03 -2.03
N SER A 26 4.39 3.57 -3.17
CA SER A 26 5.41 4.25 -3.95
C SER A 26 5.36 3.74 -5.40
N HIS A 27 6.42 3.94 -6.16
CA HIS A 27 6.54 3.48 -7.54
C HIS A 27 7.41 2.20 -7.66
N LEU A 28 7.31 1.53 -8.81
CA LEU A 28 8.05 0.29 -9.12
C LEU A 28 9.02 0.43 -10.30
N ASP A 29 8.89 1.50 -11.09
CA ASP A 29 9.84 1.80 -12.16
C ASP A 29 11.15 2.35 -11.59
N SER A 30 12.20 2.26 -12.40
CA SER A 30 13.54 2.72 -12.05
C SER A 30 14.24 3.33 -13.27
N VAL A 31 15.36 3.98 -13.03
CA VAL A 31 16.24 4.54 -14.07
C VAL A 31 17.42 3.59 -14.33
N PRO A 32 18.13 3.72 -15.48
CA PRO A 32 19.37 2.99 -15.71
C PRO A 32 20.39 3.24 -14.58
N ASN A 33 20.97 2.19 -14.03
CA ASN A 33 21.83 2.23 -12.84
C ASN A 33 21.15 2.82 -11.58
N GLY A 34 19.82 2.72 -11.49
CA GLY A 34 19.05 3.11 -10.31
C GLY A 34 19.38 2.27 -9.08
N GLY A 35 19.17 2.85 -7.89
CA GLY A 35 19.39 2.16 -6.62
C GLY A 35 18.31 1.13 -6.31
N HIS A 36 18.64 0.14 -5.48
CA HIS A 36 17.72 -0.97 -5.14
C HIS A 36 16.52 -0.55 -4.28
N PHE A 37 16.54 0.63 -3.67
CA PHE A 37 15.54 1.04 -2.67
C PHE A 37 14.64 2.18 -3.13
N ASP A 38 15.04 2.90 -4.19
CA ASP A 38 14.21 3.97 -4.74
C ASP A 38 12.93 3.38 -5.34
N GLY A 39 11.79 3.96 -5.00
CA GLY A 39 10.47 3.40 -5.29
C GLY A 39 10.13 2.16 -4.46
N VAL A 40 10.75 1.02 -4.78
CA VAL A 40 10.33 -0.31 -4.33
C VAL A 40 10.30 -0.48 -2.81
N LEU A 41 11.20 0.19 -2.06
CA LEU A 41 11.18 0.09 -0.60
C LEU A 41 9.85 0.62 -0.04
N GLY A 42 9.32 1.71 -0.58
CA GLY A 42 8.02 2.26 -0.14
C GLY A 42 6.85 1.34 -0.50
N VAL A 43 6.91 0.62 -1.63
CA VAL A 43 5.90 -0.39 -1.99
C VAL A 43 5.94 -1.57 -1.02
N LEU A 44 7.13 -2.09 -0.74
CA LEU A 44 7.30 -3.22 0.17
C LEU A 44 6.96 -2.86 1.62
N SER A 45 7.33 -1.66 2.09
CA SER A 45 6.95 -1.20 3.43
C SER A 45 5.44 -1.04 3.58
N ALA A 46 4.72 -0.60 2.54
CA ALA A 46 3.26 -0.53 2.58
C ALA A 46 2.62 -1.93 2.67
N LEU A 47 3.18 -2.93 1.97
CA LEU A 47 2.73 -4.32 2.07
C LEU A 47 3.04 -4.91 3.45
N GLU A 48 4.25 -4.69 3.97
CA GLU A 48 4.69 -5.15 5.29
C GLU A 48 3.78 -4.63 6.40
N VAL A 49 3.32 -3.37 6.33
CA VAL A 49 2.37 -2.82 7.31
C VAL A 49 1.06 -3.63 7.32
N VAL A 50 0.58 -4.07 6.15
CA VAL A 50 -0.64 -4.88 6.05
C VAL A 50 -0.41 -6.29 6.59
N GLU A 51 0.75 -6.90 6.29
CA GLU A 51 1.13 -8.20 6.84
C GLU A 51 1.26 -8.15 8.37
N ALA A 52 1.97 -7.16 8.91
CA ALA A 52 2.12 -6.96 10.35
C ALA A 52 0.77 -6.74 11.06
N TRP A 53 -0.17 -6.02 10.42
CA TRP A 53 -1.54 -5.90 10.94
C TRP A 53 -2.30 -7.22 10.93
N ASN A 54 -2.16 -8.02 9.88
CA ASN A 54 -2.79 -9.33 9.80
C ASN A 54 -2.23 -10.28 10.87
N GLU A 55 -0.91 -10.32 11.06
CA GLU A 55 -0.24 -11.14 12.08
C GLU A 55 -0.60 -10.73 13.51
N SER A 56 -0.79 -9.44 13.75
CA SER A 56 -1.19 -8.91 15.06
C SER A 56 -2.69 -8.88 15.29
N GLU A 57 -3.49 -9.44 14.37
CA GLU A 57 -4.96 -9.40 14.37
C GLU A 57 -5.51 -7.96 14.52
N PHE A 58 -4.73 -6.97 14.10
CA PHE A 58 -5.11 -5.57 14.12
C PHE A 58 -5.91 -5.22 12.87
N GLN A 59 -7.12 -4.71 13.08
CA GLN A 59 -7.91 -4.11 12.01
C GLN A 59 -7.98 -2.59 12.18
N PRO A 60 -7.58 -1.80 11.17
CA PRO A 60 -7.63 -0.34 11.24
C PRO A 60 -9.07 0.18 11.24
N ASN A 61 -9.28 1.38 11.79
CA ASN A 61 -10.61 2.01 11.80
C ASN A 61 -11.06 2.45 10.39
N LYS A 62 -10.14 3.01 9.60
CA LYS A 62 -10.40 3.45 8.22
C LYS A 62 -9.87 2.40 7.25
N THR A 63 -10.50 2.28 6.08
CA THR A 63 -9.95 1.47 4.98
C THR A 63 -8.56 1.98 4.59
N SER A 64 -7.63 1.06 4.38
CA SER A 64 -6.31 1.34 3.81
C SER A 64 -6.23 0.93 2.34
N LYS A 65 -5.52 1.70 1.51
CA LYS A 65 -5.28 1.44 0.08
C LYS A 65 -3.83 1.60 -0.31
#